data_AF-A0A926AWU6-F1
#
_entry.id   AF-A0A926AWU6-F1
#
_cell.length_a   1.000
_cell.length_b   1.000
_cell.length_c   1.000
_cell.angle_alpha   90.00
_cell.angle_beta   90.00
_cell.angle_gamma   90.00
#
_symmetry.space_group_name_H-M   'P 1'
#
loop_
_entity.id
_entity.type
_entity.pdbx_description
1 polymer ?
#
loop_
_entity_poly.entity_id
_entity_poly.type
_entity_poly.pdbx_seq_one_letter_code
_entity_poly.pdbx_strand_id
1 'polypeptide(L)'
;MISIPVALNTPYEVRIEAGGLDQLGQYLAERGKVGRVLVVSNPVILRHYGERVVRSLEASGFKVATCTAAAGERYKTLRSVEKIYAAALAHRLERSSLVVALGGGVVGDMAGFAASTWLRGIRVAQVPTTLLAMVDAAIGGKTGVNHPLGKNLIGTFHQPTLVLIDPQVLATLPGRERRSAMAEVIKYGVIWDHQLFTQLEDVEDLERLRPEMLIEVLERSCRAKAEVVARDEREGGLRA
;
A
#
# COMPACT_ATOMS: atom_id res chain seq x y z
N MET A 1 6.36 8.66 -15.07
CA MET A 1 5.84 8.94 -13.72
C MET A 1 4.41 9.41 -13.87
N ILE A 2 3.48 8.83 -13.11
CA ILE A 2 2.07 9.24 -13.05
C ILE A 2 1.75 9.62 -11.61
N SER A 3 1.03 10.72 -11.44
CA SER A 3 0.56 11.24 -10.15
C SER A 3 -0.96 11.33 -10.16
N ILE A 4 -1.59 10.76 -9.15
CA ILE A 4 -3.05 10.72 -9.00
C ILE A 4 -3.39 11.30 -7.61
N PRO A 5 -3.99 12.50 -7.54
CA PRO A 5 -4.41 13.08 -6.27
C PRO A 5 -5.66 12.37 -5.74
N VAL A 6 -5.71 12.14 -4.43
CA VAL A 6 -6.91 11.68 -3.72
C VAL A 6 -7.47 12.85 -2.91
N ALA A 7 -8.55 13.45 -3.42
CA ALA A 7 -9.13 14.67 -2.88
C ALA A 7 -10.01 14.37 -1.65
N LEU A 8 -9.37 14.37 -0.48
CA LEU A 8 -10.02 14.26 0.83
C LEU A 8 -9.76 15.53 1.65
N ASN A 9 -10.38 15.64 2.82
CA ASN A 9 -10.07 16.71 3.78
C ASN A 9 -8.58 16.74 4.16
N THR A 10 -7.95 15.56 4.24
CA THR A 10 -6.49 15.41 4.26
C THR A 10 -6.06 14.73 2.96
N PRO A 11 -5.67 15.51 1.94
CA PRO A 11 -5.34 14.95 0.64
C PRO A 11 -4.02 14.19 0.70
N TYR A 12 -3.90 13.18 -0.16
CA TYR A 12 -2.65 12.48 -0.41
C TYR A 12 -2.54 12.13 -1.89
N GLU A 13 -1.40 11.57 -2.26
CA GLU A 13 -1.09 11.23 -3.64
C GLU A 13 -0.82 9.75 -3.79
N VAL A 14 -1.33 9.17 -4.88
CA VAL A 14 -0.89 7.88 -5.42
C VAL A 14 0.10 8.17 -6.54
N ARG A 15 1.34 7.72 -6.39
CA ARG A 15 2.42 7.92 -7.36
C ARG A 15 2.81 6.59 -7.98
N ILE A 16 2.74 6.50 -9.31
CA ILE A 16 3.15 5.32 -10.08
C ILE A 16 4.44 5.65 -10.82
N GLU A 17 5.51 4.97 -10.45
CA GLU A 17 6.85 5.25 -10.96
C GLU A 17 7.71 3.98 -10.98
N ALA A 18 8.08 3.52 -12.17
CA ALA A 18 9.03 2.43 -12.32
C ALA A 18 10.39 2.86 -11.74
N GLY A 19 10.95 2.05 -10.84
CA GLY A 19 12.14 2.45 -10.09
C GLY A 19 11.83 3.33 -8.86
N GLY A 20 10.56 3.58 -8.55
CA GLY A 20 10.14 4.52 -7.51
C GLY A 20 10.68 4.23 -6.11
N LEU A 21 11.00 2.97 -5.76
CA LEU A 21 11.55 2.67 -4.43
C LEU A 21 12.86 3.41 -4.15
N ASP A 22 13.64 3.74 -5.17
CA ASP A 22 14.92 4.48 -5.02
C ASP A 22 14.68 5.94 -4.66
N GLN A 23 13.50 6.47 -4.96
CA GLN A 23 13.10 7.85 -4.72
C GLN A 23 12.16 8.01 -3.51
N LEU A 24 11.80 6.91 -2.85
CA LEU A 24 10.85 6.88 -1.73
C LEU A 24 11.26 7.85 -0.61
N GLY A 25 12.54 7.89 -0.24
CA GLY A 25 13.05 8.80 0.77
C GLY A 25 12.83 10.27 0.40
N GLN A 26 13.14 10.65 -0.84
CA GLN A 26 12.95 12.01 -1.32
C GLN A 26 11.48 12.42 -1.23
N TYR A 27 10.57 11.57 -1.72
CA TYR A 27 9.14 11.87 -1.70
C TYR A 27 8.57 12.00 -0.29
N LEU A 28 9.08 11.21 0.66
CA LEU A 28 8.64 11.30 2.05
C LEU A 28 9.20 12.52 2.78
N ALA A 29 10.43 12.93 2.44
CA ALA A 29 11.04 14.15 2.98
C ALA A 29 10.31 15.42 2.54
N GLU A 30 9.79 15.45 1.31
CA GLU A 30 8.95 16.55 0.79
C GLU A 30 7.60 16.67 1.50
N ARG A 31 7.13 15.59 2.16
CA ARG A 31 5.77 15.47 2.75
C ARG A 31 5.75 15.53 4.27
N GLY A 32 6.86 15.89 4.90
CA GLY A 32 6.88 16.15 6.33
C GLY A 32 8.25 16.06 6.95
N LYS A 33 8.29 16.09 8.29
CA LYS A 33 9.56 16.11 9.03
C LYS A 33 10.35 14.82 8.77
N VAL A 34 11.62 14.98 8.42
CA VAL A 34 12.60 13.91 8.41
C VAL A 34 12.87 13.50 9.86
N GLY A 35 12.83 12.20 10.14
CA GLY A 35 12.86 11.68 11.50
C GLY A 35 13.00 10.17 11.53
N ARG A 36 12.37 9.52 12.50
CA ARG A 36 12.40 8.06 12.63
C ARG A 36 11.36 7.41 11.73
N VAL A 37 11.78 6.35 11.05
CA VAL A 37 10.93 5.54 10.17
C VAL A 37 10.99 4.09 10.60
N LEU A 38 9.82 3.46 10.71
CA LEU A 38 9.72 2.01 10.85
C LEU A 38 9.19 1.41 9.54
N VAL A 39 10.04 0.67 8.84
CA VAL A 39 9.63 -0.10 7.66
C VAL A 39 9.06 -1.43 8.13
N VAL A 40 7.75 -1.61 7.97
CA VAL A 40 7.05 -2.85 8.30
C VAL A 40 6.88 -3.66 7.02
N SER A 41 7.33 -4.91 7.04
CA SER A 41 7.29 -5.78 5.87
C SER A 41 7.31 -7.26 6.28
N ASN A 42 7.32 -8.17 5.30
CA ASN A 42 7.50 -9.60 5.54
C ASN A 42 8.89 -10.08 5.08
N PRO A 43 9.37 -11.27 5.52
CA PRO A 43 10.72 -11.72 5.22
C PRO A 43 11.06 -11.80 3.73
N VAL A 44 10.09 -12.24 2.90
CA VAL A 44 10.29 -12.39 1.46
C VAL A 44 10.46 -11.04 0.79
N ILE A 45 9.60 -10.07 1.13
CA ILE A 45 9.64 -8.73 0.57
C ILE A 45 10.86 -7.95 1.06
N LEU A 46 11.25 -8.08 2.33
CA LEU A 46 12.49 -7.47 2.83
C LEU A 46 13.72 -8.00 2.10
N ARG A 47 13.77 -9.30 1.81
CA ARG A 47 14.88 -9.90 1.06
C ARG A 47 15.00 -9.33 -0.36
N HIS A 48 13.88 -9.03 -1.01
CA HIS A 48 13.89 -8.50 -2.37
C HIS A 48 14.12 -6.98 -2.44
N TYR A 49 13.51 -6.22 -1.52
CA TYR A 49 13.35 -4.77 -1.67
C TYR A 49 13.74 -3.96 -0.43
N GLY A 50 13.99 -4.61 0.70
CA GLY A 50 14.25 -3.95 1.98
C GLY A 50 15.48 -3.06 1.95
N GLU A 51 16.62 -3.56 1.45
CA GLU A 51 17.86 -2.79 1.35
C GLU A 51 17.68 -1.53 0.50
N ARG A 52 17.02 -1.66 -0.65
CA ARG A 52 16.74 -0.56 -1.58
C ARG A 52 15.92 0.55 -0.93
N VAL A 53 14.84 0.17 -0.24
CA VAL A 53 13.99 1.10 0.50
C VAL A 53 14.74 1.78 1.66
N VAL A 54 15.49 1.00 2.45
CA VAL A 54 16.28 1.55 3.57
C VAL A 54 17.30 2.56 3.05
N ARG A 55 18.04 2.22 1.99
CA ARG A 55 19.03 3.11 1.38
C ARG A 55 18.41 4.42 0.88
N SER A 56 17.26 4.36 0.21
CA SER A 56 16.55 5.56 -0.26
C SER A 56 16.15 6.49 0.90
N LEU A 57 15.60 5.91 1.96
CA LEU A 57 15.19 6.63 3.17
C LEU A 57 16.40 7.24 3.90
N GLU A 58 17.47 6.48 4.12
CA GLU A 58 18.68 6.96 4.80
C GLU A 58 19.40 8.06 4.01
N ALA A 59 19.46 7.95 2.68
CA ALA A 59 20.00 8.99 1.80
C ALA A 59 19.23 10.32 1.91
N SER A 60 17.96 10.25 2.34
CA SER A 60 17.11 11.43 2.59
C SER A 60 17.12 11.87 4.07
N GLY A 61 18.01 11.33 4.88
CA GLY A 61 18.24 11.72 6.28
C GLY A 61 17.36 11.03 7.32
N PHE A 62 16.53 10.06 6.93
CA PHE A 62 15.70 9.32 7.88
C PHE A 62 16.54 8.36 8.74
N LYS A 63 16.14 8.19 10.01
CA LYS A 63 16.65 7.13 10.89
C LYS A 63 15.76 5.91 10.75
N VAL A 64 16.23 4.90 10.02
CA VAL A 64 15.40 3.78 9.60
C VAL A 64 15.58 2.58 10.51
N ALA A 65 14.46 1.96 10.89
CA ALA A 65 14.41 0.64 11.48
C ALA A 65 13.47 -0.26 10.68
N THR A 66 13.65 -1.57 10.78
CA THR A 66 12.78 -2.54 10.11
C THR A 66 12.03 -3.41 11.13
N CYS A 67 10.79 -3.76 10.82
CA CYS A 67 9.98 -4.69 11.58
C CYS A 67 9.46 -5.77 10.64
N THR A 68 9.73 -7.04 10.99
CA THR A 68 9.27 -8.17 10.19
C THR A 68 7.96 -8.72 10.76
N ALA A 69 6.90 -8.68 9.96
CA ALA A 69 5.64 -9.37 10.19
C ALA A 69 5.60 -10.67 9.37
N ALA A 70 5.01 -11.73 9.93
CA ALA A 70 4.85 -12.97 9.21
C ALA A 70 3.88 -12.80 8.01
N ALA A 71 4.18 -13.47 6.89
CA ALA A 71 3.41 -13.35 5.66
C ALA A 71 2.12 -14.19 5.67
N GLY A 72 1.03 -13.61 5.17
CA GLY A 72 -0.23 -14.31 4.91
C GLY A 72 -1.38 -13.92 5.87
N GLU A 73 -2.61 -14.14 5.39
CA GLU A 73 -3.85 -13.67 6.04
C GLU A 73 -4.01 -14.14 7.49
N ARG A 74 -3.54 -15.35 7.82
CA ARG A 74 -3.61 -15.91 9.19
C ARG A 74 -2.84 -15.09 10.23
N TYR A 75 -1.88 -14.28 9.79
CA TYR A 75 -1.10 -13.41 10.67
C TYR A 75 -1.69 -12.01 10.80
N LYS A 76 -2.76 -11.69 10.06
CA LYS A 76 -3.46 -10.41 10.13
C LYS A 76 -4.28 -10.30 11.42
N THR A 77 -3.60 -10.14 12.55
CA THR A 77 -4.16 -10.25 13.91
C THR A 77 -3.62 -9.16 14.83
N LEU A 78 -4.34 -8.85 15.92
CA LEU A 78 -3.87 -7.91 16.95
C LEU A 78 -2.51 -8.30 17.55
N ARG A 79 -2.23 -9.60 17.69
CA ARG A 79 -0.93 -10.10 18.17
C ARG A 79 0.22 -9.74 17.23
N SER A 80 0.00 -9.72 15.92
CA SER A 80 1.02 -9.26 14.97
C SER A 80 1.22 -7.75 15.05
N VAL A 81 0.14 -7.00 15.27
CA VAL A 81 0.20 -5.55 15.48
C VAL A 81 0.96 -5.20 16.76
N GLU A 82 0.81 -5.98 17.84
CA GLU A 82 1.57 -5.82 19.07
C GLU A 82 3.10 -5.92 18.84
N LYS A 83 3.55 -6.79 17.92
CA LYS A 83 4.96 -6.85 17.53
C LYS A 83 5.45 -5.59 16.83
N ILE A 84 4.58 -4.96 16.02
CA ILE A 84 4.87 -3.68 15.39
C ILE A 84 4.99 -2.59 16.47
N TYR A 85 4.13 -2.59 17.49
CA TYR A 85 4.25 -1.67 18.63
C TYR A 85 5.54 -1.89 19.43
N ALA A 86 5.94 -3.13 19.67
CA ALA A 86 7.19 -3.44 20.36
C ALA A 86 8.41 -2.88 19.59
N ALA A 87 8.42 -3.03 18.26
CA ALA A 87 9.45 -2.43 17.41
C ALA A 87 9.39 -0.88 17.43
N ALA A 88 8.18 -0.31 17.36
CA ALA A 88 7.98 1.13 17.44
C ALA A 88 8.54 1.71 18.76
N LEU A 89 8.27 1.03 19.89
CA LEU A 89 8.79 1.40 21.20
C LEU A 89 10.32 1.29 21.26
N ALA A 90 10.87 0.15 20.83
CA ALA A 90 12.31 -0.12 20.86
C ALA A 90 13.10 0.92 20.04
N HIS A 91 12.56 1.34 18.90
CA HIS A 91 13.18 2.34 18.03
C HIS A 91 12.77 3.79 18.34
N ARG A 92 12.00 3.98 19.42
CA ARG A 92 11.56 5.28 19.96
C ARG A 92 10.79 6.11 18.94
N LEU A 93 9.84 5.49 18.24
CA LEU A 93 8.92 6.21 17.36
C LEU A 93 8.10 7.20 18.19
N GLU A 94 8.04 8.43 17.70
CA GLU A 94 7.37 9.59 18.28
C GLU A 94 6.28 10.11 17.33
N ARG A 95 5.53 11.15 17.74
CA ARG A 95 4.36 11.64 16.97
C ARG A 95 4.69 12.12 15.56
N SER A 96 5.91 12.60 15.32
CA SER A 96 6.42 13.03 14.01
C SER A 96 6.95 11.89 13.14
N SER A 97 7.10 10.68 13.71
CA SER A 97 7.62 9.51 13.02
C SER A 97 6.68 9.01 11.93
N LEU A 98 7.19 8.09 11.12
CA LEU A 98 6.50 7.54 9.97
C LEU A 98 6.60 6.01 9.99
N VAL A 99 5.50 5.34 9.64
CA VAL A 99 5.50 3.92 9.29
C VAL A 99 5.52 3.80 7.76
N VAL A 100 6.39 2.95 7.22
CA VAL A 100 6.37 2.57 5.80
C VAL A 100 5.90 1.13 5.71
N ALA A 101 4.75 0.91 5.08
CA ALA A 101 4.19 -0.42 4.85
C ALA A 101 4.68 -0.96 3.50
N LEU A 102 5.74 -1.77 3.52
CA LEU A 102 6.34 -2.36 2.32
C LEU A 102 5.84 -3.80 2.16
N GLY A 103 4.82 -4.03 1.33
CA GLY A 103 4.21 -5.36 1.23
C GLY A 103 2.91 -5.42 0.43
N GLY A 104 2.23 -6.56 0.47
CA GLY A 104 0.85 -6.67 -0.05
C GLY A 104 -0.19 -6.14 0.95
N GLY A 105 -1.48 -6.34 0.64
CA GLY A 105 -2.60 -5.80 1.42
C GLY A 105 -2.55 -6.16 2.92
N VAL A 106 -2.14 -7.39 3.26
CA VAL A 106 -2.00 -7.83 4.66
C VAL A 106 -1.00 -6.98 5.45
N VAL A 107 0.16 -6.67 4.86
CA VAL A 107 1.16 -5.80 5.50
C VAL A 107 0.64 -4.37 5.56
N GLY A 108 0.03 -3.88 4.46
CA GLY A 108 -0.56 -2.55 4.37
C GLY A 108 -1.60 -2.29 5.46
N ASP A 109 -2.50 -3.23 5.67
CA ASP A 109 -3.55 -3.15 6.69
C ASP A 109 -3.00 -3.18 8.11
N MET A 110 -2.10 -4.12 8.43
CA MET A 110 -1.53 -4.22 9.77
C MET A 110 -0.66 -3.00 10.12
N ALA A 111 0.19 -2.56 9.19
CA ALA A 111 1.08 -1.43 9.40
C ALA A 111 0.30 -0.11 9.46
N GLY A 112 -0.72 0.04 8.60
CA GLY A 112 -1.64 1.17 8.63
C GLY A 112 -2.42 1.24 9.94
N PHE A 113 -2.95 0.10 10.41
CA PHE A 113 -3.68 0.04 11.67
C PHE A 113 -2.78 0.36 12.85
N ALA A 114 -1.57 -0.22 12.87
CA ALA A 114 -0.57 0.09 13.89
C ALA A 114 -0.21 1.59 13.90
N ALA A 115 -0.05 2.22 12.73
CA ALA A 115 0.22 3.64 12.62
C ALA A 115 -0.95 4.51 13.10
N SER A 116 -2.20 4.07 12.90
CA SER A 116 -3.40 4.81 13.30
C SER A 116 -3.60 4.86 14.81
N THR A 117 -3.13 3.85 15.53
CA THR A 117 -3.33 3.67 16.98
C THR A 117 -2.09 4.02 17.79
N TRP A 118 -0.88 3.85 17.23
CA TRP A 118 0.37 4.21 17.88
C TRP A 118 0.41 5.71 18.19
N LEU A 119 0.58 6.06 19.47
CA LEU A 119 0.51 7.45 19.95
C LEU A 119 -0.78 8.19 19.55
N ARG A 120 -1.88 7.45 19.30
CA ARG A 120 -3.16 7.94 18.76
C ARG A 120 -3.08 8.47 17.33
N GLY A 121 -2.14 7.98 16.54
CA GLY A 121 -1.98 8.32 15.14
C GLY A 121 -0.62 8.94 14.83
N ILE A 122 0.09 8.30 13.91
CA ILE A 122 1.29 8.83 13.24
C ILE A 122 1.15 8.63 11.73
N ARG A 123 2.05 9.26 10.96
CA ARG A 123 2.02 9.15 9.49
C ARG A 123 2.26 7.71 9.04
N VAL A 124 1.64 7.33 7.93
CA VAL A 124 1.92 6.07 7.23
C VAL A 124 2.09 6.31 5.74
N ALA A 125 3.03 5.60 5.11
CA ALA A 125 3.15 5.51 3.66
C ALA A 125 2.93 4.06 3.22
N GLN A 126 2.12 3.87 2.18
CA GLN A 126 1.86 2.56 1.59
C GLN A 126 2.81 2.35 0.40
N VAL A 127 3.55 1.25 0.40
CA VAL A 127 4.45 0.85 -0.69
C VAL A 127 4.03 -0.56 -1.14
N PRO A 128 2.91 -0.66 -1.89
CA PRO A 128 2.33 -1.94 -2.27
C PRO A 128 3.25 -2.74 -3.20
N THR A 129 3.38 -4.04 -2.94
CA THR A 129 4.24 -4.97 -3.73
C THR A 129 3.46 -6.10 -4.42
N THR A 130 2.13 -6.04 -4.33
CA THR A 130 1.22 -6.97 -5.01
C THR A 130 0.28 -6.16 -5.89
N LEU A 131 -0.08 -6.68 -7.07
CA LEU A 131 -0.99 -5.99 -8.00
C LEU A 131 -2.32 -5.65 -7.31
N LEU A 132 -2.87 -6.58 -6.52
CA LEU A 132 -4.10 -6.35 -5.76
C LEU A 132 -4.01 -5.15 -4.81
N ALA A 133 -2.91 -5.05 -4.05
CA ALA A 133 -2.72 -3.91 -3.16
C ALA A 133 -2.51 -2.59 -3.91
N MET A 134 -1.87 -2.63 -5.09
CA MET A 134 -1.65 -1.44 -5.91
C MET A 134 -2.96 -0.84 -6.43
N VAL A 135 -3.91 -1.68 -6.86
CA VAL A 135 -5.16 -1.24 -7.48
C VAL A 135 -6.31 -1.02 -6.50
N ASP A 136 -6.22 -1.57 -5.29
CA ASP A 136 -7.32 -1.55 -4.33
C ASP A 136 -6.85 -1.24 -2.89
N ALA A 137 -6.21 -2.21 -2.22
CA ALA A 137 -6.06 -2.17 -0.76
C ALA A 137 -5.19 -1.00 -0.22
N ALA A 138 -4.25 -0.48 -1.01
CA ALA A 138 -3.41 0.64 -0.58
C ALA A 138 -4.12 2.00 -0.63
N ILE A 139 -5.29 2.09 -1.29
CA ILE A 139 -6.00 3.34 -1.56
C ILE A 139 -7.32 3.38 -0.78
N GLY A 140 -7.49 4.44 0.01
CA GLY A 140 -8.74 4.73 0.72
C GLY A 140 -8.72 4.49 2.23
N GLY A 141 -7.53 4.28 2.81
CA GLY A 141 -7.30 4.43 4.25
C GLY A 141 -7.92 3.36 5.14
N LYS A 142 -8.54 2.32 4.59
CA LYS A 142 -8.95 1.17 5.41
C LYS A 142 -7.72 0.46 5.93
N THR A 143 -7.70 0.23 7.23
CA THR A 143 -6.63 -0.53 7.86
C THR A 143 -7.23 -1.37 8.97
N GLY A 144 -6.67 -2.54 9.24
CA GLY A 144 -7.21 -3.37 10.30
C GLY A 144 -6.66 -4.79 10.35
N VAL A 145 -7.30 -5.57 11.20
CA VAL A 145 -6.97 -6.96 11.47
C VAL A 145 -8.22 -7.81 11.57
N ASN A 146 -8.01 -9.12 11.45
CA ASN A 146 -9.05 -10.11 11.62
C ASN A 146 -9.25 -10.42 13.11
N HIS A 147 -10.49 -10.69 13.46
CA HIS A 147 -10.85 -11.40 14.67
C HIS A 147 -11.04 -12.89 14.33
N PRO A 148 -10.84 -13.85 15.25
CA PRO A 148 -11.14 -15.27 14.98
C PRO A 148 -12.55 -15.54 14.45
N LEU A 149 -13.51 -14.65 14.79
CA LEU A 149 -14.91 -14.74 14.37
C LEU A 149 -15.24 -13.96 13.08
N GLY A 150 -14.29 -13.27 12.46
CA GLY A 150 -14.56 -12.54 11.21
C GLY A 150 -13.41 -11.71 10.69
N LYS A 151 -13.41 -11.51 9.37
CA LYS A 151 -12.37 -10.75 8.67
C LYS A 151 -12.62 -9.25 8.79
N ASN A 152 -11.54 -8.48 8.93
CA ASN A 152 -11.53 -7.01 8.91
C ASN A 152 -12.49 -6.34 9.91
N LEU A 153 -12.88 -7.03 10.99
CA LEU A 153 -13.84 -6.49 11.97
C LEU A 153 -13.23 -5.43 12.89
N ILE A 154 -11.90 -5.39 13.00
CA ILE A 154 -11.17 -4.50 13.92
C ILE A 154 -10.26 -3.61 13.08
N GLY A 155 -10.54 -2.32 13.01
CA GLY A 155 -9.83 -1.43 12.12
C GLY A 155 -10.11 0.05 12.34
N THR A 156 -9.48 0.88 11.52
CA THR A 156 -9.67 2.33 11.45
C THR A 156 -9.65 2.79 10.00
N PHE A 157 -10.22 3.96 9.76
CA PHE A 157 -9.95 4.75 8.56
C PHE A 157 -8.78 5.71 8.86
N HIS A 158 -7.61 5.41 8.32
CA HIS A 158 -6.37 6.16 8.48
C HIS A 158 -5.69 6.37 7.13
N GLN A 159 -5.79 7.58 6.58
CA GLN A 159 -5.27 7.89 5.26
C GLN A 159 -3.73 7.91 5.26
N PRO A 160 -3.08 7.36 4.22
CA PRO A 160 -1.64 7.47 4.08
C PRO A 160 -1.22 8.88 3.67
N THR A 161 0.04 9.24 3.90
CA THR A 161 0.63 10.47 3.36
C THR A 161 1.12 10.31 1.92
N LEU A 162 1.35 9.06 1.49
CA LEU A 162 1.79 8.69 0.15
C LEU A 162 1.44 7.22 -0.10
N VAL A 163 0.95 6.93 -1.30
CA VAL A 163 0.95 5.57 -1.86
C VAL A 163 1.96 5.56 -3.01
N LEU A 164 3.04 4.80 -2.89
CA LEU A 164 4.08 4.70 -3.92
C LEU A 164 4.03 3.32 -4.58
N ILE A 165 3.63 3.31 -5.85
CA ILE A 165 3.55 2.11 -6.69
C ILE A 165 4.78 2.09 -7.59
N ASP A 166 5.67 1.13 -7.35
CA ASP A 166 6.75 0.76 -8.29
C ASP A 166 6.36 -0.55 -9.00
N PRO A 167 5.93 -0.50 -10.28
CA PRO A 167 5.49 -1.69 -11.01
C PRO A 167 6.59 -2.75 -11.16
N GLN A 168 7.88 -2.38 -11.07
CA GLN A 168 8.99 -3.33 -11.22
C GLN A 168 9.01 -4.38 -10.10
N VAL A 169 8.40 -4.10 -8.94
CA VAL A 169 8.32 -5.08 -7.85
C VAL A 169 7.47 -6.29 -8.21
N LEU A 170 6.58 -6.17 -9.21
CA LEU A 170 5.74 -7.26 -9.68
C LEU A 170 6.53 -8.36 -10.42
N ALA A 171 7.81 -8.12 -10.72
CA ALA A 171 8.70 -9.12 -11.30
C ALA A 171 8.97 -10.31 -10.35
N THR A 172 8.86 -10.13 -9.04
CA THR A 172 9.01 -11.21 -8.05
C THR A 172 7.66 -11.75 -7.54
N LEU A 173 6.54 -11.21 -8.03
CA LEU A 173 5.21 -11.61 -7.59
C LEU A 173 4.87 -13.02 -8.13
N PRO A 174 4.51 -13.99 -7.27
CA PRO A 174 4.10 -15.31 -7.73
C PRO A 174 2.89 -15.24 -8.67
N GLY A 175 2.87 -16.07 -9.72
CA GLY A 175 1.80 -16.06 -10.73
C GLY A 175 0.39 -16.24 -10.14
N ARG A 176 0.25 -17.02 -9.06
CA ARG A 176 -1.03 -17.17 -8.34
C ARG A 176 -1.56 -15.85 -7.77
N GLU A 177 -0.69 -15.04 -7.17
CA GLU A 177 -1.07 -13.73 -6.62
C GLU A 177 -1.45 -12.76 -7.73
N ARG A 178 -0.74 -12.83 -8.87
CA ARG A 178 -1.05 -12.05 -10.06
C ARG A 178 -2.43 -12.39 -10.63
N ARG A 179 -2.75 -13.69 -10.79
CA ARG A 179 -4.10 -14.15 -11.18
C ARG A 179 -5.17 -13.66 -10.23
N SER A 180 -4.94 -13.76 -8.92
CA SER A 180 -5.90 -13.30 -7.92
C SER A 180 -6.18 -11.81 -8.03
N ALA A 181 -5.16 -11.00 -8.34
CA ALA A 181 -5.31 -9.57 -8.55
C ALA A 181 -6.04 -9.23 -9.86
N MET A 182 -5.91 -10.06 -10.89
CA MET A 182 -6.59 -9.84 -12.16
C MET A 182 -8.11 -9.88 -12.03
N ALA A 183 -8.66 -10.69 -11.11
CA ALA A 183 -10.09 -10.69 -10.83
C ALA A 183 -10.61 -9.30 -10.42
N GLU A 184 -9.82 -8.56 -9.63
CA GLU A 184 -10.15 -7.20 -9.20
C GLU A 184 -9.99 -6.18 -10.34
N VAL A 185 -8.95 -6.32 -11.17
CA VAL A 185 -8.76 -5.51 -12.38
C VAL A 185 -9.94 -5.68 -13.36
N ILE A 186 -10.35 -6.93 -13.63
CA ILE A 186 -11.51 -7.24 -14.49
C ILE A 186 -12.79 -6.66 -13.88
N LYS A 187 -12.99 -6.82 -12.57
CA LYS A 187 -14.15 -6.24 -11.87
C LYS A 187 -14.25 -4.75 -12.14
N TYR A 188 -13.16 -3.99 -12.02
CA TYR A 188 -13.14 -2.57 -12.32
C TYR A 188 -13.47 -2.26 -13.79
N GLY A 189 -12.93 -3.04 -14.73
CA GLY A 189 -13.32 -2.93 -16.14
C GLY A 189 -14.83 -3.07 -16.33
N VAL A 190 -15.43 -4.11 -15.74
CA VAL A 190 -16.87 -4.40 -15.88
C VAL A 190 -17.74 -3.29 -15.28
N ILE A 191 -17.43 -2.79 -14.09
CA ILE A 191 -18.35 -1.92 -13.33
C ILE A 191 -18.06 -0.42 -13.49
N TRP A 192 -16.88 -0.02 -13.98
CA TRP A 192 -16.45 1.37 -13.96
C TRP A 192 -15.77 1.84 -15.23
N ASP A 193 -15.03 0.98 -15.94
CA ASP A 193 -14.22 1.36 -17.10
C ASP A 193 -14.40 0.39 -18.27
N HIS A 194 -15.42 0.65 -19.08
CA HIS A 194 -15.72 -0.12 -20.29
C HIS A 194 -14.51 -0.22 -21.22
N GLN A 195 -13.70 0.83 -21.35
CA GLN A 195 -12.53 0.80 -22.24
C GLN A 195 -11.46 -0.16 -21.70
N LEU A 196 -11.21 -0.15 -20.39
CA LEU A 196 -10.34 -1.14 -19.75
C LEU A 196 -10.87 -2.56 -19.98
N PHE A 197 -12.18 -2.77 -19.84
CA PHE A 197 -12.78 -4.08 -20.08
C PHE A 197 -12.51 -4.58 -21.50
N THR A 198 -12.83 -3.78 -22.52
CA THR A 198 -12.58 -4.14 -23.94
C THR A 198 -11.09 -4.41 -24.19
N GLN A 199 -10.19 -3.59 -23.63
CA GLN A 199 -8.75 -3.82 -23.77
C GLN A 199 -8.30 -5.14 -23.14
N LEU A 200 -8.90 -5.55 -22.01
CA LEU A 200 -8.59 -6.81 -21.34
C LEU A 200 -9.10 -8.03 -22.13
N GLU A 201 -10.17 -7.90 -22.91
CA GLU A 201 -10.68 -8.97 -23.79
C GLU A 201 -9.68 -9.33 -24.90
N ASP A 202 -8.90 -8.36 -25.37
CA ASP A 202 -7.88 -8.54 -26.41
C ASP A 202 -6.55 -9.11 -25.88
N VAL A 203 -6.43 -9.39 -24.58
CA VAL A 203 -5.19 -9.88 -23.98
C VAL A 203 -5.10 -11.40 -24.06
N GLU A 204 -4.08 -11.91 -24.75
CA GLU A 204 -3.83 -13.35 -24.86
C GLU A 204 -3.45 -14.00 -23.52
N ASP A 205 -2.63 -13.33 -22.70
CA ASP A 205 -2.19 -13.81 -21.38
C ASP A 205 -2.29 -12.69 -20.33
N LEU A 206 -3.37 -12.72 -19.56
CA LEU A 206 -3.62 -11.78 -18.47
C LEU A 206 -2.59 -11.90 -17.33
N GLU A 207 -1.83 -12.99 -17.24
CA GLU A 207 -0.71 -13.10 -16.30
C GLU A 207 0.54 -12.35 -16.79
N ARG A 208 0.63 -12.08 -18.09
CA ARG A 208 1.80 -11.45 -18.72
C ARG A 208 1.39 -10.24 -19.54
N LEU A 209 0.73 -9.29 -18.89
CA LEU A 209 0.48 -7.97 -19.47
C LEU A 209 1.79 -7.34 -19.96
N ARG A 210 1.74 -6.77 -21.17
CA ARG A 210 2.81 -5.91 -21.68
C ARG A 210 3.02 -4.73 -20.73
N PRO A 211 4.25 -4.23 -20.57
CA PRO A 211 4.55 -3.15 -19.63
C PRO A 211 3.63 -1.93 -19.76
N GLU A 212 3.31 -1.52 -20.99
CA GLU A 212 2.46 -0.36 -21.29
C GLU A 212 1.03 -0.59 -20.77
N MET A 213 0.49 -1.79 -20.99
CA MET A 213 -0.84 -2.17 -20.54
C MET A 213 -0.91 -2.33 -19.02
N LEU A 214 0.16 -2.82 -18.38
CA LEU A 214 0.24 -2.86 -16.92
C LEU A 214 0.19 -1.45 -16.32
N ILE A 215 0.91 -0.49 -16.90
CA ILE A 215 0.85 0.90 -16.45
C ILE A 215 -0.54 1.48 -16.64
N GLU A 216 -1.19 1.24 -17.79
CA GLU A 216 -2.55 1.70 -18.06
C GLU A 216 -3.56 1.11 -17.06
N VAL A 217 -3.49 -0.19 -16.79
CA VAL A 217 -4.31 -0.89 -15.78
C VAL A 217 -4.12 -0.27 -14.40
N LEU A 218 -2.87 -0.04 -13.98
CA LEU A 218 -2.56 0.58 -12.69
C LEU A 218 -3.12 2.00 -12.61
N GLU A 219 -2.91 2.82 -13.64
CA GLU A 219 -3.41 4.20 -13.66
C GLU A 219 -4.93 4.25 -13.59
N ARG A 220 -5.63 3.54 -14.48
CA ARG A 220 -7.10 3.52 -14.53
C ARG A 220 -7.70 3.03 -13.23
N SER A 221 -7.19 1.92 -12.69
CA SER A 221 -7.70 1.36 -11.43
C SER A 221 -7.47 2.33 -10.25
N CYS A 222 -6.29 2.93 -10.17
CA CYS A 222 -5.99 3.90 -9.10
C CYS A 222 -6.85 5.15 -9.21
N ARG A 223 -7.11 5.67 -10.42
CA ARG A 223 -8.00 6.82 -10.63
C ARG A 223 -9.43 6.49 -10.23
N ALA A 224 -9.96 5.35 -10.68
CA ALA A 224 -11.30 4.90 -10.31
C ALA A 224 -11.43 4.74 -8.78
N LYS A 225 -10.45 4.09 -8.13
CA LYS A 225 -10.44 3.93 -6.68
C LYS A 225 -10.36 5.28 -5.95
N ALA A 226 -9.49 6.18 -6.40
CA ALA A 226 -9.34 7.52 -5.84
C ALA A 226 -10.65 8.33 -5.93
N GLU A 227 -11.35 8.23 -7.06
CA GLU A 227 -12.64 8.89 -7.27
C GLU A 227 -13.72 8.34 -6.33
N VAL A 228 -13.83 7.02 -6.21
CA VAL A 228 -14.76 6.38 -5.28
C VAL A 228 -14.47 6.79 -3.83
N VAL A 229 -13.19 6.80 -3.44
CA VAL A 229 -12.76 7.23 -2.09
C VAL A 229 -13.07 8.69 -1.83
N ALA A 230 -12.87 9.58 -2.81
CA ALA A 230 -13.15 11.00 -2.68
C ALA A 230 -14.66 11.28 -2.52
N ARG A 231 -15.51 10.47 -3.17
CA ARG A 231 -16.97 10.57 -3.05
C ARG A 231 -17.52 9.91 -1.77
N ASP A 232 -16.83 8.89 -1.25
CA ASP A 232 -17.25 8.13 -0.07
C ASP A 232 -16.06 7.63 0.76
N GLU A 233 -15.50 8.52 1.58
CA GLU A 233 -14.28 8.24 2.36
C GLU A 233 -14.48 7.12 3.39
N ARG A 234 -15.66 7.06 4.01
CA ARG A 234 -15.96 6.20 5.18
C ARG A 234 -17.02 5.12 4.91
N GLU A 235 -17.33 4.87 3.65
CA GLU A 235 -18.23 3.79 3.21
C GLU A 235 -19.67 3.92 3.72
N GLY A 236 -20.26 5.09 3.51
CA GLY A 236 -21.67 5.35 3.81
C GLY A 236 -22.63 4.90 2.69
N GLY A 237 -22.14 4.60 1.48
CA GLY A 237 -23.00 4.24 0.35
C GLY A 237 -22.27 3.68 -0.88
N LEU A 238 -21.69 4.55 -1.72
CA LEU A 238 -21.13 4.21 -3.03
C LEU A 238 -19.99 3.18 -3.00
N ARG A 239 -19.39 2.94 -1.83
CA ARG A 239 -18.21 2.08 -1.65
C ARG A 239 -18.54 0.69 -1.10
N ALA A 240 -19.82 0.38 -0.88
CA ALA A 240 -20.32 -0.91 -0.38
C ALA A 240 -20.28 -2.03 -1.43
#